data_AF-A0A832SVZ9-F1
#
_entry.id   AF-A0A832SVZ9-F1
#
_cell.length_a   1.000
_cell.length_b   1.000
_cell.length_c   1.000
_cell.angle_alpha   90.00
_cell.angle_beta   90.00
_cell.angle_gamma   90.00
#
_symmetry.space_group_name_H-M   'P 1'
#
loop_
_entity.id
_entity.type
_entity.pdbx_description
1 polymer ?
#
loop_
_entity_poly.entity_id
_entity_poly.type
_entity_poly.pdbx_seq_one_letter_code
_entity_poly.pdbx_strand_id
1 'polypeptide(L)'
;MDLNLFTLLGEIVVMMLFILAILIVITLILGIHLIKTKKLLFPGVLLFALNLTYPIIKNIFKWLQLNDLLIDEISIDLRNRINRDNFKELEAKDIIMVLPHCLRATDCPAKLNESGINCIKCGNCCIGTIKSICDKKGIDMYIVPGSTFIKNVVKKRPFKGVIGVACPVDLNLAMMSLDNFCPQGVYLL
;
A
#
# COMPACT_ATOMS: atom_id res chain seq x y z
N MET A 1 24.88 -39.74 -24.34
CA MET A 1 23.45 -39.39 -24.47
C MET A 1 23.43 -37.91 -24.73
N ASP A 2 23.56 -37.53 -25.99
CA ASP A 2 23.70 -36.12 -26.38
C ASP A 2 22.36 -35.46 -26.16
N LEU A 3 22.28 -34.63 -25.12
CA LEU A 3 21.09 -33.87 -24.79
C LEU A 3 20.91 -32.83 -25.90
N ASN A 4 20.12 -33.16 -26.92
CA ASN A 4 19.79 -32.24 -28.00
C ASN A 4 19.16 -30.98 -27.38
N LEU A 5 19.81 -29.84 -27.57
CA LEU A 5 19.42 -28.54 -27.00
C LEU A 5 17.93 -28.23 -27.21
N PHE A 6 17.39 -28.63 -28.37
CA PHE A 6 15.98 -28.45 -28.71
C PHE A 6 15.02 -29.29 -27.86
N THR A 7 15.40 -30.53 -27.51
CA THR A 7 14.61 -31.39 -26.61
C THR A 7 14.59 -30.86 -25.19
N LEU A 8 15.74 -30.42 -24.67
CA LEU A 8 15.82 -29.79 -23.34
C LEU A 8 14.97 -28.51 -23.28
N LEU A 9 15.04 -27.66 -24.31
CA LEU A 9 14.21 -26.46 -24.41
C LEU A 9 12.72 -26.80 -24.44
N GLY A 10 12.34 -27.83 -25.20
CA GLY A 10 10.96 -28.31 -25.27
C GLY A 10 10.43 -28.78 -23.91
N GLU A 11 11.21 -29.58 -23.19
CA GLU A 11 10.86 -30.07 -21.84
C GLU A 11 10.69 -28.92 -20.84
N ILE A 12 11.59 -27.93 -20.86
CA ILE A 12 11.50 -26.75 -19.98
C ILE A 12 10.22 -25.96 -20.26
N VAL A 13 9.89 -25.72 -21.53
CA VAL A 13 8.68 -24.98 -21.90
C VAL A 13 7.41 -25.72 -21.46
N VAL A 14 7.36 -27.04 -21.66
CA VAL A 14 6.20 -27.86 -21.23
C VAL A 14 6.06 -27.85 -19.71
N MET A 15 7.16 -27.99 -18.95
CA MET A 15 7.13 -27.87 -17.50
C MET A 15 6.66 -26.49 -17.05
N MET A 16 7.13 -25.42 -17.70
CA MET A 16 6.71 -24.05 -17.39
C MET A 16 5.22 -23.84 -17.62
N LEU A 17 4.68 -24.35 -18.74
CA LEU A 17 3.25 -24.31 -19.04
C LEU A 17 2.42 -25.11 -18.02
N PHE A 18 2.93 -26.27 -17.59
CA PHE A 18 2.26 -27.09 -16.58
C PHE A 18 2.23 -26.40 -15.21
N ILE A 19 3.34 -25.79 -14.79
CA ILE A 19 3.42 -24.98 -13.57
C ILE A 19 2.45 -23.79 -13.65
N LEU A 20 2.39 -23.10 -14.79
CA LEU A 20 1.46 -21.99 -15.01
C LEU A 20 -0.01 -22.46 -14.89
N ALA A 21 -0.35 -23.60 -15.48
CA ALA A 21 -1.70 -24.17 -15.37
C ALA A 21 -2.08 -24.51 -13.92
N ILE A 22 -1.16 -25.10 -13.15
CA ILE A 22 -1.35 -25.37 -11.71
C ILE A 22 -1.58 -24.06 -10.95
N LEU A 23 -0.77 -23.03 -11.20
CA LEU A 23 -0.92 -21.72 -10.56
C LEU A 23 -2.28 -21.06 -10.84
N ILE A 24 -2.78 -21.18 -12.08
CA ILE A 24 -4.10 -20.69 -12.47
C ILE A 24 -5.19 -21.43 -11.69
N VAL A 25 -5.13 -22.77 -11.62
CA VAL A 25 -6.12 -23.58 -10.89
C VAL A 25 -6.11 -23.25 -9.39
N ILE A 26 -4.93 -23.12 -8.78
CA ILE A 26 -4.80 -22.72 -7.37
C ILE A 26 -5.44 -21.34 -7.14
N THR A 27 -5.18 -20.38 -8.04
CA THR A 27 -5.73 -19.03 -7.95
C THR A 27 -7.26 -19.02 -8.05
N LEU A 28 -7.83 -19.84 -8.96
CA LEU A 28 -9.28 -20.00 -9.09
C LEU A 28 -9.91 -20.62 -7.83
N ILE A 29 -9.29 -21.67 -7.27
CA ILE A 29 -9.78 -22.32 -6.05
C ILE A 29 -9.75 -21.33 -4.87
N LEU A 30 -8.64 -20.60 -4.70
CA LEU A 30 -8.51 -19.58 -3.67
C LEU A 30 -9.53 -18.45 -3.86
N GLY A 31 -9.78 -18.03 -5.12
CA GLY A 31 -10.78 -17.02 -5.46
C GLY A 31 -12.20 -17.45 -5.12
N ILE A 32 -12.60 -18.67 -5.48
CA ILE A 32 -13.94 -19.21 -5.16
C ILE A 32 -14.12 -19.37 -3.65
N HIS A 33 -13.08 -19.84 -2.96
CA HIS A 33 -13.11 -20.00 -1.52
C HIS A 33 -13.23 -18.65 -0.80
N LEU A 34 -12.48 -17.64 -1.27
CA LEU A 34 -12.54 -16.26 -0.76
C LEU A 34 -13.95 -15.67 -0.87
N ILE A 35 -14.65 -15.90 -2.00
CA ILE A 35 -16.02 -15.44 -2.21
C ILE A 35 -17.00 -16.12 -1.24
N LYS A 36 -16.81 -17.42 -0.95
CA LYS A 36 -17.72 -18.18 -0.08
C LYS A 36 -17.55 -17.89 1.41
N THR A 37 -16.32 -17.72 1.90
CA THR A 37 -16.07 -17.58 3.35
C THR A 37 -15.96 -16.14 3.82
N LYS A 38 -15.85 -15.17 2.89
CA LYS A 38 -15.52 -13.76 3.16
C LYS A 38 -14.25 -13.57 4.00
N LYS A 39 -13.45 -14.63 4.16
CA LYS A 39 -12.19 -14.62 4.89
C LYS A 39 -11.07 -14.79 3.88
N LEU A 40 -10.13 -13.84 3.87
CA LEU A 40 -8.87 -14.05 3.17
C LEU A 40 -8.05 -15.06 3.97
N LEU A 41 -8.02 -16.31 3.52
CA LEU A 41 -7.16 -17.35 4.13
C LEU A 41 -5.67 -17.01 3.98
N PHE A 42 -5.29 -16.29 2.92
CA PHE A 42 -3.91 -15.91 2.62
C PHE A 42 -3.80 -14.48 2.10
N PRO A 43 -4.00 -13.46 2.96
CA PRO A 43 -3.85 -12.05 2.56
C PRO A 43 -2.46 -11.75 1.97
N GLY A 44 -1.42 -12.42 2.48
CA GLY A 44 -0.06 -12.32 1.95
C GLY A 44 0.08 -12.77 0.48
N VAL A 45 -0.58 -13.86 0.08
CA VAL A 45 -0.54 -14.34 -1.32
C VAL A 45 -1.23 -13.35 -2.25
N LEU A 46 -2.35 -12.76 -1.81
CA LEU A 46 -3.06 -11.77 -2.60
C LEU A 46 -2.27 -10.45 -2.72
N LEU A 47 -1.67 -9.98 -1.63
CA LEU A 47 -0.78 -8.81 -1.67
C LEU A 47 0.45 -9.06 -2.54
N PHE A 48 1.01 -10.26 -2.49
CA PHE A 48 2.11 -10.66 -3.36
C PHE A 48 1.70 -10.64 -4.85
N ALA A 49 0.56 -11.25 -5.19
CA ALA A 49 0.02 -11.22 -6.55
C ALA A 49 -0.25 -9.79 -7.01
N LEU A 50 -0.83 -8.94 -6.15
CA LEU A 50 -1.07 -7.53 -6.44
C LEU A 50 0.24 -6.77 -6.70
N ASN A 51 1.25 -6.96 -5.84
CA ASN A 51 2.57 -6.35 -5.99
C ASN A 51 3.27 -6.77 -7.30
N LEU A 52 3.17 -8.05 -7.67
CA LEU A 52 3.79 -8.60 -8.88
C LEU A 52 3.11 -8.11 -10.16
N THR A 53 1.78 -8.04 -10.16
CA THR A 53 0.98 -7.66 -11.33
C THR A 53 0.89 -6.15 -11.54
N TYR A 54 0.94 -5.36 -10.46
CA TYR A 54 0.89 -3.89 -10.50
C TYR A 54 1.81 -3.25 -11.55
N PRO A 55 3.15 -3.49 -11.55
CA PRO A 55 4.04 -2.82 -12.51
C PRO A 55 3.77 -3.24 -13.96
N ILE A 56 3.37 -4.51 -14.18
CA ILE A 56 3.04 -5.03 -15.50
C ILE A 56 1.81 -4.33 -16.04
N ILE A 57 0.72 -4.30 -15.27
CA ILE A 57 -0.54 -3.67 -15.65
C ILE A 57 -0.35 -2.17 -15.87
N LYS A 58 0.37 -1.50 -14.96
CA LYS A 58 0.64 -0.05 -15.07
C LYS A 58 1.42 0.29 -16.34
N ASN A 59 2.43 -0.51 -16.69
CA ASN A 59 3.19 -0.32 -17.92
C ASN A 59 2.35 -0.56 -19.18
N ILE A 60 1.46 -1.56 -19.17
CA ILE A 60 0.51 -1.79 -20.27
C ILE A 60 -0.42 -0.59 -20.44
N PHE A 61 -0.98 -0.05 -19.35
CA PHE A 61 -1.85 1.12 -19.40
C PHE A 61 -1.14 2.35 -19.97
N LYS A 62 0.10 2.61 -19.52
CA LYS A 62 0.94 3.68 -20.06
C LYS A 62 1.23 3.49 -21.55
N TRP A 63 1.56 2.27 -21.96
CA TRP A 63 1.84 1.95 -23.36
C TRP A 63 0.61 2.15 -24.26
N LEU A 64 -0.57 1.82 -23.76
CA LEU A 64 -1.85 2.05 -24.42
C LEU A 64 -2.37 3.50 -24.27
N GLN A 65 -1.61 4.40 -23.65
CA GLN A 65 -2.00 5.79 -23.37
C GLN A 65 -3.32 5.91 -22.58
N LEU A 66 -3.61 4.92 -21.74
CA LEU A 66 -4.74 4.92 -20.82
C LEU A 66 -4.39 5.61 -19.51
N ASN A 67 -5.39 5.98 -18.73
CA ASN A 67 -5.20 6.57 -17.41
C ASN A 67 -4.62 5.54 -16.42
N ASP A 68 -3.31 5.60 -16.19
CA ASP A 68 -2.61 4.68 -15.30
C ASP A 68 -2.81 4.99 -13.80
N LEU A 69 -3.33 6.18 -13.45
CA LEU A 69 -3.72 6.53 -12.08
C LEU A 69 -4.82 5.60 -11.55
N LEU A 70 -5.71 5.14 -12.43
CA LEU A 70 -6.76 4.17 -12.09
C LEU A 70 -6.17 2.91 -11.46
N ILE A 71 -4.98 2.48 -11.93
CA ILE A 71 -4.32 1.28 -11.41
C ILE A 71 -3.82 1.51 -9.97
N ASP A 72 -3.37 2.71 -9.65
CA ASP A 72 -3.00 3.08 -8.28
C ASP A 72 -4.22 3.08 -7.35
N GLU A 73 -5.32 3.71 -7.78
CA GLU A 73 -6.58 3.77 -7.00
C GLU A 73 -7.14 2.37 -6.72
N ILE A 74 -7.22 1.52 -7.75
CA ILE A 74 -7.67 0.13 -7.60
C ILE A 74 -6.74 -0.64 -6.65
N SER A 75 -5.42 -0.45 -6.78
CA SER A 75 -4.45 -1.10 -5.87
C SER A 75 -4.64 -0.65 -4.42
N ILE A 76 -4.86 0.65 -4.18
CA ILE A 76 -5.13 1.21 -2.85
C ILE A 76 -6.43 0.61 -2.29
N ASP A 77 -7.51 0.60 -3.06
CA ASP A 77 -8.81 0.09 -2.62
C ASP A 77 -8.76 -1.41 -2.30
N LEU A 78 -8.04 -2.20 -3.10
CA LEU A 78 -7.81 -3.61 -2.81
C LEU A 78 -7.03 -3.80 -1.51
N ARG A 79 -5.93 -3.06 -1.30
CA ARG A 79 -5.16 -3.12 -0.05
C ARG A 79 -5.98 -2.71 1.17
N ASN A 80 -6.80 -1.66 1.03
CA ASN A 80 -7.70 -1.22 2.09
C ASN A 80 -8.64 -2.35 2.49
N ARG A 81 -9.28 -3.00 1.50
CA ARG A 81 -10.19 -4.15 1.73
C ARG A 81 -9.46 -5.33 2.38
N ILE A 82 -8.27 -5.69 1.89
CA ILE A 82 -7.46 -6.79 2.40
C ILE A 82 -7.09 -6.58 3.87
N ASN A 83 -6.64 -5.37 4.22
CA ASN A 83 -6.17 -5.06 5.56
C ASN A 83 -7.29 -4.63 6.52
N ARG A 84 -8.53 -4.48 6.04
CA ARG A 84 -9.61 -3.82 6.78
C ARG A 84 -9.92 -4.48 8.12
N ASP A 85 -10.03 -5.80 8.13
CA ASP A 85 -10.47 -6.51 9.34
C ASP A 85 -9.34 -6.54 10.38
N ASN A 86 -8.11 -6.86 9.97
CA ASN A 86 -6.93 -6.77 10.84
C ASN A 86 -6.72 -5.36 11.40
N PHE A 87 -6.91 -4.32 10.58
CA PHE A 87 -6.75 -2.94 11.02
C PHE A 87 -7.77 -2.52 12.09
N LYS A 88 -9.00 -3.04 12.02
CA LYS A 88 -10.06 -2.74 13.00
C LYS A 88 -9.80 -3.32 14.39
N GLU A 89 -9.01 -4.38 14.48
CA GLU A 89 -8.64 -5.02 15.73
C GLU A 89 -7.52 -4.27 16.47
N LEU A 90 -6.88 -3.30 15.81
CA LEU A 90 -5.79 -2.53 16.39
C LEU A 90 -6.27 -1.45 17.36
N GLU A 91 -5.52 -1.27 18.44
CA GLU A 91 -5.71 -0.15 19.36
C GLU A 91 -5.12 1.14 18.79
N ALA A 92 -5.69 2.30 19.14
CA ALA A 92 -5.23 3.59 18.64
C ALA A 92 -3.74 3.87 18.91
N LYS A 93 -3.21 3.40 20.04
CA LYS A 93 -1.80 3.54 20.40
C LYS A 93 -0.85 2.83 19.41
N ASP A 94 -1.33 1.75 18.78
CA ASP A 94 -0.58 0.93 17.81
C ASP A 94 -0.71 1.47 16.38
N ILE A 95 -1.46 2.57 16.17
CA ILE A 95 -1.75 3.15 14.85
C ILE A 95 -1.02 4.49 14.72
N ILE A 96 -0.41 4.73 13.55
CA ILE A 96 0.07 6.05 13.16
C ILE A 96 -0.75 6.61 12.00
N MET A 97 -0.80 7.94 11.88
CA MET A 97 -1.33 8.63 10.71
C MET A 97 -0.22 9.41 10.01
N VAL A 98 -0.12 9.26 8.69
CA VAL A 98 0.86 9.92 7.84
C VAL A 98 0.13 10.81 6.84
N LEU A 99 0.41 12.11 6.90
CA LEU A 99 -0.16 13.14 6.02
C LEU A 99 0.91 13.69 5.07
N PRO A 100 0.52 14.16 3.87
CA PRO A 100 1.46 14.74 2.94
C PRO A 100 1.68 16.23 3.26
N HIS A 101 2.89 16.72 3.03
CA HIS A 101 3.19 18.15 3.21
C HIS A 101 2.35 19.06 2.29
N CYS A 102 1.85 18.55 1.17
CA CYS A 102 1.01 19.28 0.21
C CYS A 102 -0.31 19.80 0.80
N LEU A 103 -0.80 19.21 1.91
CA LEU A 103 -2.00 19.71 2.61
C LEU A 103 -1.74 20.96 3.46
N ARG A 104 -0.49 21.41 3.58
CA ARG A 104 -0.15 22.61 4.35
C ARG A 104 -0.54 23.85 3.57
N ALA A 105 -0.99 24.87 4.30
CA ALA A 105 -1.04 26.23 3.76
C ALA A 105 0.37 26.70 3.40
N THR A 106 0.47 27.53 2.35
CA THR A 106 1.73 28.11 1.87
C THR A 106 2.43 28.96 2.93
N ASP A 107 1.67 29.60 3.81
CA ASP A 107 2.13 30.45 4.90
C ASP A 107 2.30 29.71 6.24
N CYS A 108 2.23 28.36 6.23
CA CYS A 108 2.25 27.58 7.45
C CYS A 108 3.60 27.71 8.20
N PRO A 109 3.62 28.22 9.45
CA PRO A 109 4.84 28.50 10.20
C PRO A 109 5.55 27.25 10.76
N ALA A 110 4.97 26.06 10.57
CA ALA A 110 5.53 24.81 11.08
C ALA A 110 6.87 24.47 10.41
N LYS A 111 7.89 24.14 11.21
CA LYS A 111 9.24 23.80 10.71
C LYS A 111 9.38 22.30 10.45
N LEU A 112 10.26 21.98 9.50
CA LEU A 112 10.68 20.61 9.19
C LEU A 112 11.73 20.16 10.22
N ASN A 113 11.51 18.98 10.79
CA ASN A 113 12.47 18.27 11.64
C ASN A 113 12.88 16.94 10.96
N GLU A 114 13.81 16.19 11.56
CA GLU A 114 14.36 14.93 11.00
C GLU A 114 13.31 13.86 10.63
N SER A 115 12.14 13.90 11.26
CA SER A 115 11.07 12.91 11.04
C SER A 115 9.81 13.51 10.44
N GLY A 116 9.92 14.70 9.87
CA GLY A 116 8.81 15.40 9.25
C GLY A 116 8.47 16.73 9.94
N ILE A 117 7.34 17.29 9.55
CA ILE A 117 6.87 18.60 10.00
C ILE A 117 6.01 18.41 11.25
N ASN A 118 6.28 19.21 12.29
CA ASN A 118 5.46 19.20 13.51
C ASN A 118 4.38 20.28 13.43
N CYS A 119 3.10 19.88 13.33
CA CYS A 119 1.99 20.83 13.29
C CYS A 119 1.83 21.53 14.66
N ILE A 120 1.91 22.87 14.65
CA ILE A 120 1.66 23.71 15.83
C ILE A 120 0.20 24.17 15.96
N LYS A 121 -0.71 23.59 15.15
CA LYS A 121 -2.14 23.96 15.08
C LYS A 121 -2.36 25.46 14.81
N CYS A 122 -1.64 26.02 13.83
CA CYS A 122 -1.71 27.44 13.48
C CYS A 122 -3.09 27.90 12.94
N GLY A 123 -3.97 26.97 12.54
CA GLY A 123 -5.31 27.28 12.04
C GLY A 123 -5.41 27.47 10.52
N ASN A 124 -4.29 27.61 9.81
CA ASN A 124 -4.30 27.96 8.37
C ASN A 124 -4.66 26.80 7.42
N CYS A 125 -4.71 25.55 7.89
CA CYS A 125 -5.00 24.38 7.05
C CYS A 125 -5.71 23.27 7.81
N CYS A 126 -6.26 22.30 7.08
CA CYS A 126 -7.01 21.16 7.63
C CYS A 126 -6.18 20.28 8.58
N ILE A 127 -4.85 20.28 8.45
CA ILE A 127 -3.95 19.46 9.27
C ILE A 127 -4.10 19.77 10.77
N GLY A 128 -4.35 21.03 11.15
CA GLY A 128 -4.53 21.41 12.56
C GLY A 128 -5.76 20.74 13.20
N THR A 129 -6.85 20.64 12.43
CA THR A 129 -8.07 19.94 12.83
C THR A 129 -7.82 18.44 12.96
N ILE A 130 -7.16 17.83 11.96
CA ILE A 130 -6.80 16.41 11.97
C ILE A 130 -5.92 16.09 13.17
N LYS A 131 -4.88 16.90 13.43
CA LYS A 131 -4.00 16.75 14.60
C LYS A 131 -4.79 16.74 15.91
N SER A 132 -5.77 17.63 16.04
CA SER A 132 -6.60 17.70 17.25
C SER A 132 -7.48 16.45 17.43
N ILE A 133 -7.93 15.82 16.35
CA ILE A 133 -8.68 14.56 16.40
C ILE A 133 -7.74 13.40 16.77
N CYS A 134 -6.57 13.33 16.15
CA CYS A 134 -5.54 12.32 16.44
C CYS A 134 -5.10 12.37 17.90
N ASP A 135 -4.86 13.58 18.44
CA ASP A 135 -4.49 13.79 19.85
C ASP A 135 -5.54 13.25 20.82
N LYS A 136 -6.83 13.53 20.53
CA LYS A 136 -7.95 13.03 21.36
C LYS A 136 -8.08 11.51 21.30
N LYS A 137 -7.71 10.89 20.18
CA LYS A 137 -7.77 9.43 19.99
C LYS A 137 -6.49 8.70 20.43
N GLY A 138 -5.41 9.42 20.75
CA GLY A 138 -4.11 8.81 21.05
C GLY A 138 -3.40 8.21 19.84
N ILE A 139 -3.66 8.74 18.64
CA ILE A 139 -3.01 8.33 17.38
C ILE A 139 -1.87 9.30 17.09
N ASP A 140 -0.65 8.80 16.90
CA ASP A 140 0.48 9.65 16.53
C ASP A 140 0.39 10.06 15.06
N MET A 141 0.53 11.35 14.81
CA MET A 141 0.42 11.93 13.47
C MET A 141 1.77 12.47 13.00
N TYR A 142 2.16 12.09 11.79
CA TYR A 142 3.38 12.54 11.13
C TYR A 142 3.04 13.23 9.81
N ILE A 143 3.73 14.33 9.51
CA ILE A 143 3.59 15.05 8.24
C ILE A 143 4.90 14.88 7.49
N VAL A 144 4.86 14.16 6.36
CA VAL A 144 6.07 13.83 5.62
C VAL A 144 6.15 14.64 4.31
N PRO A 145 7.32 15.22 4.00
CA PRO A 145 7.53 15.89 2.72
C PRO A 145 7.69 14.92 1.54
N GLY A 146 8.11 13.68 1.80
CA GLY A 146 8.23 12.64 0.78
C GLY A 146 8.29 11.24 1.38
N SER A 147 8.15 10.23 0.53
CA SER A 147 8.10 8.81 0.92
C SER A 147 9.36 8.32 1.61
N THR A 148 10.53 8.92 1.35
CA THR A 148 11.80 8.61 2.04
C THR A 148 11.75 8.84 3.55
N PHE A 149 10.93 9.78 4.02
CA PHE A 149 10.79 10.08 5.45
C PHE A 149 10.01 8.99 6.21
N ILE A 150 9.27 8.13 5.51
CA ILE A 150 8.53 7.02 6.11
C ILE A 150 9.50 6.11 6.88
N LYS A 151 10.72 5.87 6.35
CA LYS A 151 11.75 5.07 7.03
C LYS A 151 12.13 5.65 8.40
N ASN A 152 12.14 6.97 8.53
CA ASN A 152 12.45 7.64 9.80
C ASN A 152 11.28 7.53 10.78
N VAL A 153 10.03 7.56 10.28
CA VAL A 153 8.83 7.33 11.10
C VAL A 153 8.81 5.90 11.64
N VAL A 154 9.11 4.90 10.81
CA VAL A 154 9.22 3.48 11.22
C VAL A 154 10.25 3.26 12.32
N LYS A 155 11.36 3.98 12.30
CA LYS A 155 12.41 3.87 13.33
C LYS A 155 12.06 4.55 14.66
N LYS A 156 11.13 5.50 14.66
CA LYS A 156 10.84 6.32 15.85
C LYS A 156 10.07 5.59 16.93
N ARG A 157 9.11 4.75 16.54
CA ARG A 157 8.31 3.97 17.48
C ARG A 157 7.78 2.71 16.82
N PRO A 158 7.52 1.64 17.59
CA PRO A 158 6.78 0.50 17.09
C PRO A 158 5.33 0.88 16.81
N PHE A 159 4.79 0.42 15.70
CA PHE A 159 3.37 0.48 15.37
C PHE A 159 2.97 -0.76 14.58
N LYS A 160 1.67 -1.06 14.53
CA LYS A 160 1.10 -2.20 13.80
C LYS A 160 0.18 -1.77 12.67
N GLY A 161 -0.32 -0.54 12.71
CA GLY A 161 -1.23 0.04 11.74
C GLY A 161 -0.76 1.41 11.24
N VAL A 162 -1.00 1.70 9.97
CA VAL A 162 -0.75 3.03 9.39
C VAL A 162 -1.95 3.52 8.59
N ILE A 163 -2.35 4.77 8.82
CA ILE A 163 -3.29 5.51 7.98
C ILE A 163 -2.51 6.49 7.12
N GLY A 164 -2.45 6.26 5.81
CA GLY A 164 -1.78 7.13 4.85
C GLY A 164 -2.75 8.03 4.10
N VAL A 165 -2.38 9.29 3.92
CA VAL A 165 -3.04 10.23 3.01
C VAL A 165 -2.00 10.79 2.05
N ALA A 166 -2.22 10.66 0.74
CA ALA A 166 -1.37 11.24 -0.31
C ALA A 166 -2.09 11.21 -1.67
N CYS A 167 -1.43 11.67 -2.73
CA CYS A 167 -1.91 11.41 -4.09
C CYS A 167 -1.87 9.88 -4.37
N PRO A 168 -2.68 9.36 -5.32
CA PRO A 168 -2.76 7.92 -5.59
C PRO A 168 -1.40 7.25 -5.82
N VAL A 169 -0.52 7.88 -6.58
CA VAL A 169 0.82 7.34 -6.91
C VAL A 169 1.66 7.16 -5.65
N ASP A 170 1.84 8.23 -4.87
CA ASP A 170 2.67 8.18 -3.66
C ASP A 170 2.04 7.30 -2.58
N LEU A 171 0.72 7.33 -2.46
CA LEU A 171 0.00 6.51 -1.48
C LEU A 171 0.17 5.03 -1.77
N ASN A 172 -0.01 4.61 -3.03
CA ASN A 172 0.14 3.22 -3.43
C ASN A 172 1.57 2.72 -3.16
N LEU A 173 2.59 3.49 -3.55
CA LEU A 173 4.00 3.17 -3.28
C LEU A 173 4.29 3.08 -1.77
N ALA A 174 3.77 4.02 -0.97
CA ALA A 174 3.91 3.98 0.48
C ALA A 174 3.27 2.73 1.08
N MET A 175 2.04 2.39 0.67
CA MET A 175 1.33 1.19 1.15
C MET A 175 2.02 -0.11 0.74
N MET A 176 2.67 -0.16 -0.44
CA MET A 176 3.52 -1.29 -0.84
C MET A 176 4.72 -1.45 0.10
N SER A 177 5.37 -0.35 0.48
CA SER A 177 6.53 -0.37 1.38
C SER A 177 6.18 -0.68 2.85
N LEU A 178 4.90 -0.56 3.21
CA LEU A 178 4.39 -0.70 4.57
C LEU A 178 3.43 -1.89 4.70
N ASP A 179 3.52 -2.89 3.81
CA ASP A 179 2.59 -4.03 3.79
C ASP A 179 2.54 -4.80 5.13
N ASN A 180 3.66 -4.83 5.86
CA ASN A 180 3.79 -5.47 7.18
C ASN A 180 3.07 -4.73 8.32
N PHE A 181 2.51 -3.54 8.07
CA PHE A 181 1.92 -2.66 9.09
C PHE A 181 0.43 -2.38 8.84
N CYS A 182 -0.32 -3.34 8.30
CA CYS A 182 -1.77 -3.26 8.06
C CYS A 182 -2.20 -1.89 7.48
N PRO A 183 -1.69 -1.46 6.32
CA PRO A 183 -1.89 -0.10 5.85
C PRO A 183 -3.34 0.16 5.42
N GLN A 184 -3.82 1.38 5.72
CA GLN A 184 -5.08 1.95 5.23
C GLN A 184 -4.78 3.29 4.54
N GLY A 185 -5.31 3.50 3.34
CA GLY A 185 -5.04 4.65 2.52
C GLY A 185 -6.29 5.46 2.18
N VAL A 186 -6.18 6.78 2.21
CA VAL A 186 -7.17 7.72 1.64
C VAL A 186 -6.45 8.59 0.63
N TYR A 187 -6.76 8.42 -0.65
CA TYR A 187 -6.15 9.24 -1.70
C TYR A 187 -6.80 10.62 -1.78
N LEU A 188 -6.00 11.62 -2.14
CA LEU A 188 -6.44 12.97 -2.48
C LEU A 188 -6.81 13.02 -3.97
N LEU A 189 -8.02 13.47 -4.27
CA LEU A 189 -8.52 13.76 -5.62
C LEU A 189 -8.32 15.24 -5.98
#